data_AF-A0A1Y4UY20-F1
#
_entry.id   AF-A0A1Y4UY20-F1
#
_cell.length_a   1.000
_cell.length_b   1.000
_cell.length_c   1.000
_cell.angle_alpha   90.00
_cell.angle_beta   90.00
_cell.angle_gamma   90.00
#
_symmetry.space_group_name_H-M   'P 1'
#
loop_
_entity.id
_entity.type
_entity.pdbx_description
1 polymer ?
#
loop_
_entity_poly.entity_id
_entity_poly.type
_entity_poly.pdbx_seq_one_letter_code
_entity_poly.pdbx_strand_id
1 'polypeptide(L)'
;MTIQIANALYRYFEALYELNQNILVLCGVDVLDNCEQYEKHVESVIQLIPRLVPYVRSAGVYKISSRDGLLEFSNEIPFLNDDYQQLLKNHYDFLITVKTIRNKLEHRMHGATVSSSGSGSAILFEINYKIEDPGEEKMLRITAGALISFAKEINIMFSKIQTLVDGFAYENQKTDYAYYRRLVKYDFCNFNKLYESNLLREFGKAMLSF
;
A
#
# COMPACT_ATOMS: atom_id res chain seq x y z
N MET A 1 2.20 -22.67 9.64
CA MET A 1 3.25 -21.73 9.18
C MET A 1 4.62 -22.40 9.26
N THR A 2 5.50 -22.13 8.30
CA THR A 2 6.87 -22.69 8.21
C THR A 2 7.93 -21.57 8.27
N ILE A 3 9.21 -21.93 8.45
CA ILE A 3 10.32 -20.96 8.39
C ILE A 3 10.39 -20.25 7.04
N GLN A 4 10.12 -20.97 5.94
CA GLN A 4 10.09 -20.40 4.59
C GLN A 4 9.01 -19.31 4.46
N ILE A 5 7.82 -19.55 5.01
CA ILE A 5 6.73 -18.57 5.03
C ILE A 5 7.14 -17.34 5.83
N ALA A 6 7.67 -17.53 7.04
CA ALA A 6 8.14 -16.42 7.86
C ALA A 6 9.19 -15.57 7.11
N ASN A 7 10.14 -16.21 6.44
CA ASN A 7 11.15 -15.55 5.59
C ASN A 7 10.54 -14.74 4.44
N ALA A 8 9.53 -15.29 3.75
CA ALA A 8 8.83 -14.58 2.70
C ALA A 8 8.10 -13.34 3.24
N LEU A 9 7.46 -13.45 4.41
CA LEU A 9 6.68 -12.37 5.02
C LEU A 9 7.49 -11.11 5.31
N TYR A 10 8.78 -11.24 5.61
CA TYR A 10 9.65 -10.09 5.91
C TYR A 10 9.56 -9.00 4.83
N ARG A 11 9.64 -9.37 3.56
CA ARG A 11 9.61 -8.40 2.45
C ARG A 11 8.26 -7.73 2.27
N TYR A 12 7.17 -8.47 2.52
CA TYR A 12 5.83 -7.90 2.49
C TYR A 12 5.59 -6.95 3.66
N PHE A 13 6.08 -7.30 4.85
CA PHE A 13 5.96 -6.42 6.03
C PHE A 13 6.77 -5.14 5.85
N GLU A 14 7.98 -5.24 5.29
CA GLU A 14 8.80 -4.09 4.92
C GLU A 14 8.08 -3.20 3.91
N ALA A 15 7.55 -3.77 2.82
CA ALA A 15 6.82 -3.04 1.80
C ALA A 15 5.53 -2.37 2.33
N LEU A 16 4.78 -3.03 3.21
CA LEU A 16 3.59 -2.44 3.83
C LEU A 16 3.95 -1.33 4.81
N TYR A 17 5.02 -1.50 5.58
CA TYR A 17 5.50 -0.46 6.49
C TYR A 17 5.91 0.79 5.71
N GLU A 18 6.68 0.59 4.64
CA GLU A 18 7.08 1.66 3.72
C GLU A 18 5.87 2.33 3.07
N LEU A 19 4.88 1.55 2.60
CA LEU A 19 3.63 2.10 2.05
C LEU A 19 2.97 3.05 3.05
N ASN A 20 2.79 2.61 4.30
CA ASN A 20 2.14 3.43 5.33
C ASN A 20 2.95 4.70 5.64
N GLN A 21 4.28 4.62 5.72
CA GLN A 21 5.12 5.79 5.95
C GLN A 21 4.97 6.82 4.81
N ASN A 22 4.99 6.37 3.55
CA ASN A 22 4.79 7.28 2.42
C ASN A 22 3.40 7.94 2.46
N ILE A 23 2.36 7.20 2.82
CA ILE A 23 1.00 7.76 2.97
C ILE A 23 0.96 8.83 4.07
N LEU A 24 1.58 8.56 5.23
CA LEU A 24 1.65 9.53 6.32
C LEU A 24 2.36 10.82 5.89
N VAL A 25 3.50 10.71 5.19
CA VAL A 25 4.20 11.87 4.63
C VAL A 25 3.30 12.65 3.69
N LEU A 26 2.66 11.98 2.72
CA LEU A 26 1.74 12.61 1.77
C LEU A 26 0.57 13.34 2.46
N CYS A 27 0.11 12.86 3.61
CA CYS A 27 -0.94 13.53 4.38
C CYS A 27 -0.49 14.85 5.02
N GLY A 28 0.81 15.07 5.17
CA GLY A 28 1.39 16.31 5.70
C GLY A 28 1.89 17.27 4.63
N VAL A 29 2.00 16.83 3.38
CA VAL A 29 2.49 17.64 2.26
C VAL A 29 1.58 18.84 2.03
N ASP A 30 2.18 20.02 2.00
CA ASP A 30 1.60 21.18 1.32
C ASP A 30 2.17 21.23 -0.10
N VAL A 31 1.31 21.00 -1.10
CA VAL A 31 1.69 20.90 -2.51
C VAL A 31 2.32 22.19 -3.02
N LEU A 32 1.97 23.35 -2.46
CA LEU A 32 2.56 24.63 -2.86
C LEU A 32 3.98 24.79 -2.32
N ASP A 33 4.19 24.42 -1.05
CA ASP A 33 5.49 24.59 -0.37
C ASP A 33 6.49 23.47 -0.70
N ASN A 34 6.02 22.32 -1.18
CA ASN A 34 6.82 21.10 -1.37
C ASN A 34 6.84 20.63 -2.84
N CYS A 35 6.78 21.56 -3.80
CA CYS A 35 6.85 21.24 -5.22
C CYS A 35 8.05 20.32 -5.51
N GLU A 36 7.83 19.26 -6.31
CA GLU A 36 8.80 18.20 -6.65
C GLU A 36 9.26 17.26 -5.51
N GLN A 37 8.99 17.56 -4.24
CA GLN A 37 9.46 16.74 -3.12
C GLN A 37 8.54 15.54 -2.82
N TYR A 38 7.24 15.68 -3.04
CA TYR A 38 6.27 14.63 -2.72
C TYR A 38 6.13 13.57 -3.83
N GLU A 39 6.54 13.87 -5.06
CA GLU A 39 6.35 12.98 -6.22
C GLU A 39 6.98 11.60 -6.01
N LYS A 40 8.17 11.54 -5.39
CA LYS A 40 8.82 10.27 -5.03
C LYS A 40 7.96 9.43 -4.09
N HIS A 41 7.34 10.04 -3.09
CA HIS A 41 6.45 9.34 -2.16
C HIS A 41 5.21 8.79 -2.89
N VAL A 42 4.67 9.54 -3.86
CA VAL A 42 3.55 9.08 -4.69
C VAL A 42 3.96 7.90 -5.55
N GLU A 43 5.09 7.99 -6.25
CA GLU A 43 5.60 6.91 -7.08
C GLU A 43 5.86 5.64 -6.26
N SER A 44 6.47 5.78 -5.07
CA SER A 44 6.67 4.66 -4.14
C SER A 44 5.36 4.00 -3.76
N VAL A 45 4.31 4.77 -3.41
CA VAL A 45 2.97 4.23 -3.14
C VAL A 45 2.44 3.45 -4.33
N ILE A 46 2.50 4.04 -5.54
CA ILE A 46 1.98 3.45 -6.78
C ILE A 46 2.69 2.14 -7.11
N GLN A 47 3.99 2.04 -6.82
CA GLN A 47 4.79 0.84 -7.06
C GLN A 47 4.59 -0.25 -5.98
N LEU A 48 4.39 0.14 -4.72
CA LEU A 48 4.26 -0.80 -3.60
C LEU A 48 2.91 -1.53 -3.60
N ILE A 49 1.81 -0.86 -3.97
CA ILE A 49 0.47 -1.45 -3.94
C ILE A 49 0.36 -2.74 -4.80
N PRO A 50 0.78 -2.76 -6.08
CA PRO A 50 0.76 -3.98 -6.88
C PRO A 50 1.71 -5.09 -6.40
N ARG A 51 2.70 -4.78 -5.56
CA ARG A 51 3.58 -5.78 -4.93
C ARG A 51 2.92 -6.42 -3.71
N LEU A 52 2.06 -5.67 -3.02
CA LEU A 52 1.33 -6.13 -1.84
C LEU A 52 0.05 -6.88 -2.19
N VAL A 53 -0.59 -6.54 -3.31
CA VAL A 53 -1.83 -7.16 -3.76
C VAL A 53 -1.60 -7.93 -5.07
N PRO A 54 -1.76 -9.26 -5.10
CA PRO A 54 -1.49 -10.07 -6.29
C PRO A 54 -2.69 -10.07 -7.25
N TYR A 55 -3.05 -8.92 -7.82
CA TYR A 55 -4.17 -8.80 -8.79
C TYR A 55 -3.68 -8.69 -10.23
N VAL A 56 -4.31 -9.40 -11.16
CA VAL A 56 -3.94 -9.46 -12.58
C VAL A 56 -5.15 -9.21 -13.47
N ARG A 57 -4.93 -8.66 -14.66
CA ARG A 57 -6.00 -8.46 -15.65
C ARG A 57 -6.19 -9.75 -16.44
N SER A 58 -7.40 -10.32 -16.40
CA SER A 58 -7.78 -11.53 -17.13
C SER A 58 -9.17 -11.35 -17.74
N ALA A 59 -9.28 -11.59 -19.05
CA ALA A 59 -10.51 -11.38 -19.83
C ALA A 59 -11.14 -9.98 -19.60
N GLY A 60 -10.30 -8.94 -19.56
CA GLY A 60 -10.74 -7.55 -19.41
C GLY A 60 -11.00 -7.09 -17.96
N VAL A 61 -11.11 -8.01 -17.00
CA VAL A 61 -11.43 -7.74 -15.59
C VAL A 61 -10.21 -8.03 -14.70
N TYR A 62 -10.04 -7.29 -13.61
CA TYR A 62 -9.00 -7.60 -12.63
C TYR A 62 -9.47 -8.67 -11.65
N LYS A 63 -8.61 -9.65 -11.40
CA LYS A 63 -8.87 -10.77 -10.49
C LYS A 63 -7.62 -11.04 -9.65
N ILE A 64 -7.82 -11.58 -8.46
CA ILE A 64 -6.71 -12.07 -7.64
C ILE A 64 -6.06 -13.29 -8.31
N SER A 65 -4.73 -13.30 -8.37
CA SER A 65 -3.90 -14.38 -8.87
C SER A 65 -3.59 -15.35 -7.73
N SER A 66 -4.23 -16.52 -7.75
CA SER A 66 -4.18 -17.51 -6.65
C SER A 66 -2.83 -18.21 -6.45
N ARG A 67 -1.83 -17.95 -7.30
CA ARG A 67 -0.49 -18.54 -7.23
C ARG A 67 0.63 -17.50 -7.26
N ASP A 68 0.31 -16.26 -6.91
CA ASP A 68 1.26 -15.16 -6.96
C ASP A 68 1.36 -14.47 -5.60
N GLY A 69 2.54 -13.95 -5.31
CA GLY A 69 2.88 -13.30 -4.07
C GLY A 69 2.56 -14.13 -2.82
N LEU A 70 1.93 -13.51 -1.81
CA LEU A 70 1.61 -14.21 -0.57
C LEU A 70 0.59 -15.36 -0.74
N LEU A 71 -0.18 -15.37 -1.84
CA LEU A 71 -1.17 -16.43 -2.08
C LEU A 71 -0.55 -17.77 -2.40
N GLU A 72 0.75 -17.83 -2.69
CA GLU A 72 1.50 -19.09 -2.71
C GLU A 72 1.39 -19.87 -1.38
N PHE A 73 1.10 -19.17 -0.27
CA PHE A 73 0.96 -19.73 1.08
C PHE A 73 -0.51 -19.77 1.56
N SER A 74 -1.48 -19.76 0.64
CA SER A 74 -2.91 -19.75 1.00
C SER A 74 -3.37 -20.99 1.77
N ASN A 75 -2.65 -22.12 1.64
CA ASN A 75 -2.96 -23.34 2.39
C ASN A 75 -2.62 -23.20 3.88
N GLU A 76 -1.56 -22.45 4.19
CA GLU A 76 -1.10 -22.19 5.56
C GLU A 76 -1.69 -20.92 6.16
N ILE A 77 -2.18 -20.02 5.32
CA ILE A 77 -2.85 -18.77 5.72
C ILE A 77 -4.27 -18.76 5.10
N PRO A 78 -5.23 -19.49 5.69
CA PRO A 78 -6.49 -19.83 5.04
C PRO A 78 -7.40 -18.62 4.76
N PHE A 79 -7.27 -17.52 5.53
CA PHE A 79 -8.05 -16.31 5.30
C PHE A 79 -7.54 -15.46 4.12
N LEU A 80 -6.34 -15.74 3.61
CA LEU A 80 -5.63 -14.82 2.73
C LEU A 80 -6.35 -14.59 1.39
N ASN A 81 -6.88 -15.66 0.78
CA ASN A 81 -7.61 -15.55 -0.47
C ASN A 81 -8.87 -14.69 -0.31
N ASP A 82 -9.68 -14.99 0.72
CA ASP A 82 -10.95 -14.30 0.92
C ASP A 82 -10.73 -12.82 1.28
N ASP A 83 -9.74 -12.53 2.13
CA ASP A 83 -9.38 -11.15 2.48
C ASP A 83 -8.87 -10.38 1.24
N TYR A 84 -8.05 -10.98 0.37
CA TYR A 84 -7.62 -10.31 -0.88
C TYR A 84 -8.77 -10.10 -1.88
N GLN A 85 -9.68 -11.08 -2.01
CA GLN A 85 -10.85 -10.94 -2.88
C GLN A 85 -11.76 -9.81 -2.38
N GLN A 86 -11.96 -9.72 -1.06
CA GLN A 86 -12.70 -8.63 -0.44
C GLN A 86 -12.01 -7.28 -0.64
N LEU A 87 -10.69 -7.20 -0.43
CA LEU A 87 -9.90 -6.00 -0.66
C LEU A 87 -10.01 -5.52 -2.12
N LEU A 88 -9.88 -6.43 -3.08
CA LEU A 88 -10.05 -6.11 -4.50
C LEU A 88 -11.46 -5.63 -4.82
N LYS A 89 -12.49 -6.24 -4.23
CA LYS A 89 -13.88 -5.83 -4.42
C LYS A 89 -14.15 -4.44 -3.85
N ASN A 90 -13.67 -4.16 -2.64
CA ASN A 90 -13.90 -2.89 -1.95
C ASN A 90 -13.15 -1.72 -2.62
N HIS A 91 -12.00 -1.99 -3.22
CA HIS A 91 -11.08 -0.97 -3.77
C HIS A 91 -10.85 -1.13 -5.28
N TYR A 92 -11.81 -1.71 -6.01
CA TYR A 92 -11.62 -2.13 -7.41
C TYR A 92 -11.15 -0.97 -8.31
N ASP A 93 -11.88 0.14 -8.34
CA ASP A 93 -11.56 1.28 -9.21
C ASP A 93 -10.24 1.95 -8.82
N PHE A 94 -9.95 2.02 -7.52
CA PHE A 94 -8.69 2.53 -7.00
C PHE A 94 -7.50 1.67 -7.44
N LEU A 95 -7.59 0.36 -7.27
CA LEU A 95 -6.52 -0.58 -7.65
C LEU A 95 -6.27 -0.60 -9.17
N ILE A 96 -7.33 -0.45 -9.97
CA ILE A 96 -7.21 -0.29 -11.43
C ILE A 96 -6.47 0.99 -11.77
N THR A 97 -6.83 2.10 -11.12
CA THR A 97 -6.20 3.40 -11.31
C THR A 97 -4.70 3.30 -11.02
N VAL A 98 -4.34 2.76 -9.85
CA VAL A 98 -2.94 2.54 -9.46
C VAL A 98 -2.20 1.67 -10.46
N LYS A 99 -2.78 0.54 -10.89
CA LYS A 99 -2.13 -0.37 -11.84
C LYS A 99 -1.93 0.27 -13.21
N THR A 100 -2.89 1.08 -13.65
CA THR A 100 -2.82 1.80 -14.93
C THR A 100 -1.66 2.80 -14.91
N ILE A 101 -1.56 3.61 -13.85
CA ILE A 101 -0.47 4.58 -13.69
C ILE A 101 0.88 3.85 -13.60
N ARG A 102 0.99 2.83 -12.72
CA ARG A 102 2.20 2.03 -12.55
C ARG A 102 2.71 1.43 -13.86
N ASN A 103 1.82 0.78 -14.62
CA ASN A 103 2.21 0.16 -15.90
C ASN A 103 2.69 1.19 -16.92
N LYS A 104 2.08 2.38 -16.92
CA LYS A 104 2.54 3.47 -17.77
C LYS A 104 3.93 3.95 -17.37
N LEU A 105 4.15 4.25 -16.10
CA LEU A 105 5.45 4.66 -15.59
C LEU A 105 6.56 3.64 -15.93
N GLU A 106 6.29 2.34 -15.83
CA GLU A 106 7.30 1.32 -16.14
C GLU A 106 7.59 1.13 -17.63
N HIS A 107 6.58 1.22 -18.50
CA HIS A 107 6.76 0.97 -19.93
C HIS A 107 7.12 2.23 -20.72
N ARG A 108 6.63 3.39 -20.29
CA ARG A 108 6.87 4.71 -20.88
C ARG A 108 6.80 5.77 -19.77
N MET A 109 7.93 6.04 -19.12
CA MET A 109 8.00 7.00 -17.99
C MET A 109 7.37 8.38 -18.31
N HIS A 110 7.47 8.86 -19.55
CA HIS A 110 6.84 10.12 -19.98
C HIS A 110 5.34 9.99 -20.32
N GLY A 111 4.80 8.79 -20.39
CA GLY A 111 3.40 8.52 -20.73
C GLY A 111 2.43 8.61 -19.55
N ALA A 112 2.92 8.92 -18.35
CA ALA A 112 2.13 9.27 -17.18
C ALA A 112 2.79 10.46 -16.48
N THR A 113 2.10 11.60 -16.44
CA THR A 113 2.62 12.84 -15.85
C THR A 113 1.67 13.36 -14.77
N VAL A 114 2.23 13.87 -13.67
CA VAL A 114 1.44 14.59 -12.69
C VAL A 114 0.99 15.91 -13.32
N SER A 115 -0.31 16.05 -13.52
CA SER A 115 -0.92 17.21 -14.19
C SER A 115 -1.29 18.32 -13.21
N SER A 116 -1.74 17.93 -12.02
CA SER A 116 -2.06 18.82 -10.92
C SER A 116 -2.13 18.02 -9.62
N SER A 117 -1.87 18.71 -8.52
CA SER A 117 -2.02 18.16 -7.18
C SER A 117 -2.68 19.22 -6.30
N GLY A 118 -3.33 18.79 -5.24
CA GLY A 118 -4.02 19.68 -4.31
C GLY A 118 -3.85 19.24 -2.86
N SER A 119 -3.71 20.21 -1.97
CA SER A 119 -3.70 20.07 -0.52
C SER A 119 -4.37 21.30 0.10
N GLY A 120 -4.86 21.19 1.33
CA GLY A 120 -5.39 22.33 2.07
C GLY A 120 -6.30 21.91 3.22
N SER A 121 -6.97 22.83 3.91
CA SER A 121 -7.74 22.50 5.12
C SER A 121 -8.80 21.41 4.90
N ALA A 122 -9.43 21.37 3.72
CA ALA A 122 -10.49 20.41 3.39
C ALA A 122 -10.00 19.10 2.76
N ILE A 123 -8.76 19.04 2.27
CA ILE A 123 -8.22 17.90 1.52
C ILE A 123 -6.80 17.61 2.01
N LEU A 124 -6.51 16.37 2.40
CA LEU A 124 -5.15 15.98 2.81
C LEU A 124 -4.20 16.08 1.61
N PHE A 125 -4.49 15.28 0.58
CA PHE A 125 -3.88 15.42 -0.73
C PHE A 125 -4.80 14.84 -1.81
N GLU A 126 -4.62 15.34 -3.02
CA GLU A 126 -5.13 14.77 -4.26
C GLU A 126 -4.08 14.92 -5.36
N ILE A 127 -4.00 13.93 -6.25
CA ILE A 127 -3.00 13.88 -7.31
C ILE A 127 -3.71 13.44 -8.58
N ASN A 128 -3.60 14.26 -9.63
CA ASN A 128 -4.21 14.02 -10.92
C ASN A 128 -3.10 13.65 -11.92
N TYR A 129 -3.15 12.44 -12.44
CA TYR A 129 -2.29 11.95 -13.50
C TYR A 129 -2.94 12.16 -14.86
N LYS A 130 -2.18 12.71 -15.80
CA LYS A 130 -2.47 12.64 -17.22
C LYS A 130 -1.77 11.41 -17.79
N ILE A 131 -2.55 10.53 -18.41
CA ILE A 131 -2.05 9.35 -19.11
C ILE A 131 -2.14 9.60 -20.61
N GLU A 132 -0.99 9.52 -21.28
CA GLU A 132 -0.91 9.65 -22.73
C GLU A 132 -0.99 8.27 -23.37
N ASP A 133 -2.04 8.09 -24.18
CA ASP A 133 -2.24 6.98 -25.08
C ASP A 133 -2.40 7.49 -26.52
N PRO A 134 -1.98 6.72 -27.55
CA PRO A 134 -2.14 7.15 -28.94
C PRO A 134 -3.62 7.41 -29.27
N GLY A 135 -3.99 8.68 -29.40
CA GLY A 135 -5.36 9.12 -29.75
C GLY A 135 -6.33 9.28 -28.58
N GLU A 136 -5.91 9.06 -27.34
CA GLU A 136 -6.76 9.25 -26.15
C GLU A 136 -5.95 9.85 -24.99
N GLU A 137 -6.48 10.90 -24.37
CA GLU A 137 -5.94 11.47 -23.14
C GLU A 137 -6.84 11.10 -21.98
N LYS A 138 -6.29 10.42 -20.98
CA LYS A 138 -7.05 9.98 -19.81
C LYS A 138 -6.54 10.64 -18.54
N MET A 139 -7.47 11.24 -17.80
CA MET A 139 -7.20 11.79 -16.47
C MET A 139 -7.53 10.74 -15.40
N LEU A 140 -6.57 10.46 -14.54
CA LEU A 140 -6.69 9.53 -13.42
C LEU A 140 -6.42 10.27 -12.12
N ARG A 141 -7.17 9.96 -11.06
CA ARG A 141 -7.07 10.66 -9.79
C ARG A 141 -6.79 9.70 -8.64
N ILE A 142 -5.81 10.05 -7.81
CA ILE A 142 -5.55 9.41 -6.52
C ILE A 142 -5.90 10.41 -5.42
N THR A 143 -6.71 10.00 -4.46
CA THR A 143 -7.10 10.83 -3.31
C THR A 143 -6.62 10.20 -2.01
N ALA A 144 -6.36 11.04 -1.01
CA ALA A 144 -6.04 10.58 0.34
C ALA A 144 -7.09 9.62 0.90
N GLY A 145 -8.38 9.92 0.70
CA GLY A 145 -9.46 9.08 1.22
C GLY A 145 -9.43 7.66 0.67
N ALA A 146 -9.29 7.49 -0.66
CA ALA A 146 -9.22 6.18 -1.28
C ALA A 146 -7.96 5.41 -0.82
N LEU A 147 -6.81 6.08 -0.79
CA LEU A 147 -5.54 5.47 -0.41
C LEU A 147 -5.53 5.04 1.07
N ILE A 148 -5.99 5.89 1.97
CA ILE A 148 -6.09 5.59 3.41
C ILE A 148 -7.09 4.46 3.65
N SER A 149 -8.26 4.47 2.99
CA SER A 149 -9.25 3.40 3.13
C SER A 149 -8.67 2.05 2.73
N PHE A 150 -7.96 2.01 1.60
CA PHE A 150 -7.23 0.82 1.16
C PHE A 150 -6.16 0.39 2.17
N ALA A 151 -5.32 1.33 2.62
CA ALA A 151 -4.24 1.07 3.58
C ALA A 151 -4.77 0.49 4.89
N LYS A 152 -5.91 1.00 5.38
CA LYS A 152 -6.53 0.50 6.61
C LYS A 152 -6.95 -0.95 6.50
N GLU A 153 -7.54 -1.36 5.38
CA GLU A 153 -7.98 -2.74 5.17
C GLU A 153 -6.80 -3.70 5.02
N ILE A 154 -5.77 -3.34 4.24
CA ILE A 154 -4.60 -4.19 4.09
C ILE A 154 -3.79 -4.30 5.40
N ASN A 155 -3.74 -3.24 6.20
CA ASN A 155 -3.15 -3.27 7.55
C ASN A 155 -3.84 -4.29 8.47
N ILE A 156 -5.18 -4.36 8.42
CA ILE A 156 -5.94 -5.35 9.21
C ILE A 156 -5.56 -6.76 8.78
N MET A 157 -5.53 -7.03 7.47
CA MET A 157 -5.16 -8.34 6.95
C MET A 157 -3.73 -8.74 7.38
N PHE A 158 -2.78 -7.80 7.31
CA PHE A 158 -1.39 -8.08 7.70
C PHE A 158 -1.20 -8.21 9.20
N SER A 159 -1.99 -7.49 10.01
CA SER A 159 -2.03 -7.67 11.46
C SER A 159 -2.49 -9.08 11.84
N LYS A 160 -3.49 -9.66 11.13
CA LYS A 160 -3.86 -11.08 11.30
C LYS A 160 -2.67 -12.02 11.00
N ILE A 161 -1.87 -11.71 9.97
CA ILE A 161 -0.68 -12.50 9.65
C ILE A 161 0.38 -12.38 10.75
N GLN A 162 0.59 -11.18 11.32
CA GLN A 162 1.48 -10.99 12.47
C GLN A 162 1.06 -11.85 13.67
N THR A 163 -0.23 -11.97 13.96
CA THR A 163 -0.75 -12.88 15.00
C THR A 163 -0.39 -14.34 14.73
N LEU A 164 -0.47 -14.79 13.47
CA LEU A 164 -0.02 -16.14 13.13
C LEU A 164 1.49 -16.31 13.35
N VAL A 165 2.29 -15.29 13.04
CA VAL A 165 3.76 -15.33 13.20
C VAL A 165 4.12 -15.41 14.67
N ASP A 166 3.45 -14.62 15.52
CA ASP A 166 3.65 -14.62 16.96
C ASP A 166 3.25 -15.97 17.57
N GLY A 167 2.08 -16.51 17.19
CA GLY A 167 1.63 -17.85 17.60
C GLY A 167 2.63 -18.94 17.22
N PHE A 168 3.13 -18.92 15.98
CA PHE A 168 4.17 -19.87 15.54
C PHE A 168 5.46 -19.73 16.37
N ALA A 169 5.90 -18.51 16.64
CA ALA A 169 7.10 -18.27 17.44
C ALA A 169 6.93 -18.78 18.88
N TYR A 170 5.75 -18.57 19.48
CA TYR A 170 5.40 -19.08 20.80
C TYR A 170 5.41 -20.61 20.86
N GLU A 171 4.68 -21.28 19.97
CA GLU A 171 4.58 -22.75 19.92
C GLU A 171 5.94 -23.43 19.72
N ASN A 172 6.87 -22.75 19.05
CA ASN A 172 8.19 -23.27 18.73
C ASN A 172 9.30 -22.77 19.67
N GLN A 173 8.98 -22.09 20.77
CA GLN A 173 9.96 -21.52 21.72
C GLN A 173 10.97 -20.56 21.06
N LYS A 174 10.50 -19.77 20.09
CA LYS A 174 11.27 -18.81 19.29
C LYS A 174 10.88 -17.35 19.56
N THR A 175 10.12 -17.09 20.62
CA THR A 175 9.68 -15.74 21.01
C THR A 175 10.83 -14.76 21.22
N ASP A 176 11.97 -15.23 21.73
CA ASP A 176 13.16 -14.40 21.96
C ASP A 176 14.05 -14.21 20.74
N TYR A 177 13.75 -14.89 19.63
CA TYR A 177 14.56 -14.81 18.43
C TYR A 177 14.31 -13.46 17.76
N ALA A 178 15.38 -12.68 17.58
CA ALA A 178 15.33 -11.33 17.02
C ALA A 178 14.56 -11.24 15.70
N TYR A 179 14.62 -12.30 14.88
CA TYR A 179 13.91 -12.39 13.63
C TYR A 179 12.38 -12.28 13.78
N TYR A 180 11.77 -13.13 14.63
CA TYR A 180 10.31 -13.11 14.84
C TYR A 180 9.88 -11.85 15.58
N ARG A 181 10.66 -11.42 16.59
CA ARG A 181 10.43 -10.15 17.28
C ARG A 181 10.39 -8.97 16.31
N ARG A 182 11.26 -8.96 15.30
CA ARG A 182 11.28 -7.91 14.27
C ARG A 182 10.02 -7.92 13.40
N LEU A 183 9.48 -9.09 13.06
CA LEU A 183 8.27 -9.22 12.23
C LEU A 183 7.01 -8.70 12.95
N VAL A 184 6.95 -8.86 14.28
CA VAL A 184 5.79 -8.47 15.10
C VAL A 184 6.05 -7.20 15.93
N LYS A 185 7.18 -6.51 15.72
CA LYS A 185 7.62 -5.36 16.54
C LYS A 185 6.62 -4.21 16.57
N TYR A 186 5.83 -4.07 15.52
CA TYR A 186 4.87 -2.99 15.34
C TYR A 186 3.64 -3.56 14.65
N ASP A 187 2.52 -3.58 15.35
CA ASP A 187 1.23 -3.99 14.79
C ASP A 187 0.79 -3.00 13.71
N PHE A 188 0.53 -3.49 12.50
CA PHE A 188 0.08 -2.68 11.37
C PHE A 188 -1.22 -1.92 11.66
N CYS A 189 -2.11 -2.44 12.53
CA CYS A 189 -3.32 -1.73 12.94
C CYS A 189 -3.02 -0.43 13.70
N ASN A 190 -1.81 -0.22 14.21
CA ASN A 190 -1.44 1.07 14.81
C ASN A 190 -1.31 2.19 13.77
N PHE A 191 -1.00 1.90 12.51
CA PHE A 191 -1.09 2.91 11.44
C PHE A 191 -2.53 3.39 11.24
N ASN A 192 -3.53 2.52 11.41
CA ASN A 192 -4.93 2.91 11.30
C ASN A 192 -5.31 3.95 12.35
N LYS A 193 -4.76 3.83 13.57
CA LYS A 193 -4.93 4.82 14.64
C LYS A 193 -4.29 6.17 14.27
N LEU A 194 -3.16 6.16 13.55
CA LEU A 194 -2.53 7.38 13.04
C LEU A 194 -3.40 8.04 11.95
N TYR A 195 -3.98 7.27 11.04
CA TYR A 195 -4.89 7.78 10.01
C TYR A 195 -6.19 8.38 10.59
N GLU A 196 -6.63 7.89 11.73
CA GLU A 196 -7.80 8.40 12.45
C GLU A 196 -7.46 9.55 13.41
N SER A 197 -6.17 9.86 13.58
CA SER A 197 -5.73 10.92 14.48
C SER A 197 -6.05 12.30 13.93
N ASN A 198 -6.52 13.19 14.80
CA ASN A 198 -6.61 14.62 14.51
C ASN A 198 -5.25 15.28 14.26
N LEU A 199 -4.14 14.61 14.62
CA LEU A 199 -2.77 15.06 14.39
C LEU A 199 -2.15 14.50 13.11
N LEU A 200 -2.89 13.78 12.27
CA LEU A 200 -2.37 13.14 11.05
C LEU A 200 -1.53 14.09 10.18
N ARG A 201 -2.01 15.31 9.94
CA ARG A 201 -1.28 16.32 9.16
C ARG A 201 0.04 16.72 9.81
N GLU A 202 0.01 16.96 11.12
CA GLU A 202 1.20 17.35 11.88
C GLU A 202 2.25 16.23 11.92
N PHE A 203 1.81 14.98 12.05
CA PHE A 203 2.69 13.82 11.94
C PHE A 203 3.34 13.74 10.55
N GLY A 204 2.55 13.91 9.48
CA GLY A 204 3.09 13.91 8.11
C GLY A 204 4.11 15.02 7.90
N LYS A 205 3.81 16.25 8.35
CA LYS A 205 4.71 17.41 8.23
C LYS A 205 6.02 17.18 8.97
N ALA A 206 5.96 16.61 10.18
CA ALA A 206 7.15 16.31 10.97
C ALA A 206 8.07 15.26 10.33
N MET A 207 7.59 14.52 9.33
CA MET A 207 8.38 13.53 8.58
C MET A 207 8.99 14.08 7.29
N LEU A 208 8.63 15.29 6.87
CA LEU A 208 9.24 15.94 5.69
C LEU A 208 10.66 16.42 6.02
N SER A 209 11.54 16.36 5.04
CA SER A 209 12.87 16.98 5.12
C SER A 209 12.75 18.50 5.08
N PHE A 210 13.49 19.20 5.94
CA PHE A 210 13.60 20.67 5.95
C PHE A 210 14.55 21.18 4.87
#